data_AF-A0A7Y6X3H1-F1
#
_entry.id   AF-A0A7Y6X3H1-F1
#
_cell.length_a   1.000
_cell.length_b   1.000
_cell.length_c   1.000
_cell.angle_alpha   90.00
_cell.angle_beta   90.00
_cell.angle_gamma   90.00
#
_symmetry.space_group_name_H-M   'P 1'
#
loop_
_entity.id
_entity.type
_entity.pdbx_description
1 polymer ?
#
loop_
_entity_poly.entity_id
_entity_poly.type
_entity_poly.pdbx_seq_one_letter_code
_entity_poly.pdbx_strand_id
1 'polypeptide(L)'
;MSAVTLYLGAAAAVVAVALYGLLAREHLVRKLLAANLLGSGIFLVLVAVGRRVEPPDPVPSALVLTGIVVSVSTTGFSLLLARRLHEETGKAHLPEDDGPGGGVAG
;
A
#
# COMPACT_ATOMS: atom_id res chain seq x y z
N MET A 1 18.15 7.44 -22.26
CA MET A 1 17.74 6.92 -20.92
C MET A 1 17.29 5.49 -21.12
N SER A 2 17.82 4.51 -20.37
CA SER A 2 17.34 3.12 -20.50
C SER A 2 15.96 3.01 -19.85
N ALA A 3 15.10 2.16 -20.42
CA ALA A 3 13.76 1.92 -19.88
C ALA A 3 13.82 1.48 -18.40
N VAL A 4 14.83 0.68 -18.03
CA VAL A 4 15.07 0.23 -16.66
C VAL A 4 15.26 1.39 -15.69
N THR A 5 16.06 2.41 -16.04
CA THR A 5 16.26 3.58 -15.18
C THR A 5 14.97 4.38 -14.98
N LEU A 6 14.14 4.50 -16.01
CA LEU A 6 12.84 5.17 -15.91
C LEU A 6 11.87 4.40 -15.00
N TYR A 7 11.78 3.08 -15.15
CA TYR A 7 10.93 2.25 -14.28
C TYR A 7 11.37 2.30 -12.81
N LEU A 8 12.69 2.24 -12.54
CA LEU A 8 13.21 2.32 -11.18
C LEU A 8 12.98 3.71 -10.55
N GLY A 9 13.18 4.78 -11.32
CA GLY A 9 12.91 6.14 -10.85
C GLY A 9 11.43 6.36 -10.52
N ALA A 10 10.54 5.90 -11.41
CA ALA A 10 9.10 5.95 -11.18
C ALA A 10 8.69 5.10 -9.96
N ALA A 11 9.22 3.88 -9.84
CA ALA A 11 8.97 3.01 -8.70
C ALA A 11 9.40 3.65 -7.38
N ALA A 12 10.59 4.25 -7.33
CA ALA A 12 11.07 4.95 -6.14
C ALA A 12 10.16 6.12 -5.73
N ALA A 13 9.71 6.92 -6.69
CA ALA A 13 8.76 8.01 -6.43
C ALA A 13 7.42 7.49 -5.91
N VAL A 14 6.86 6.44 -6.53
CA VAL A 14 5.60 5.83 -6.10
C VAL A 14 5.72 5.23 -4.70
N VAL A 15 6.79 4.49 -4.41
CA VAL A 15 7.04 3.91 -3.08
C VAL A 15 7.20 4.99 -2.02
N ALA A 16 7.91 6.08 -2.31
CA ALA A 16 8.05 7.20 -1.37
C ALA A 16 6.69 7.83 -1.02
N VAL A 17 5.85 8.08 -2.03
CA VAL A 17 4.48 8.60 -1.81
C VAL A 17 3.61 7.61 -1.05
N ALA A 18 3.70 6.32 -1.37
CA ALA A 18 2.97 5.27 -0.67
C ALA A 18 3.37 5.15 0.80
N LEU A 19 4.67 5.16 1.10
CA LEU A 19 5.19 5.12 2.47
C LEU A 19 4.75 6.35 3.27
N TYR A 20 4.83 7.54 2.67
CA TYR A 20 4.32 8.75 3.29
C TYR A 20 2.82 8.65 3.59
N GLY A 21 2.03 8.15 2.64
CA GLY A 21 0.59 7.95 2.82
C GLY A 21 0.24 6.91 3.91
N LEU A 22 1.07 5.88 4.08
CA LEU A 22 0.87 4.84 5.08
C LEU A 22 1.18 5.34 6.50
N LEU A 23 2.22 6.17 6.64
CA LEU A 23 2.65 6.72 7.93
C LEU A 23 1.85 7.94 8.38
N ALA A 24 1.49 8.84 7.46
CA ALA A 24 0.91 10.14 7.79
C ALA A 24 -0.62 10.19 7.84
N ARG A 25 -1.34 9.12 7.49
CA ARG A 25 -2.81 9.11 7.43
C ARG A 25 -3.41 8.22 8.50
N GLU A 26 -4.35 8.74 9.28
CA GLU A 26 -5.03 8.00 10.36
C GLU A 26 -6.18 7.12 9.86
N HIS A 27 -6.88 7.56 8.81
CA HIS A 27 -8.07 6.86 8.32
C HIS A 27 -7.71 5.54 7.61
N LEU A 28 -8.36 4.44 8.01
CA LEU A 28 -8.09 3.07 7.52
C LEU A 28 -8.14 2.97 5.99
N VAL A 29 -9.13 3.59 5.34
CA VAL A 29 -9.25 3.61 3.87
C VAL A 29 -8.06 4.28 3.18
N ARG A 30 -7.51 5.36 3.78
CA ARG A 30 -6.34 6.04 3.22
C ARG A 30 -5.08 5.20 3.39
N LYS A 31 -4.92 4.51 4.53
CA LYS A 31 -3.85 3.53 4.72
C LYS A 31 -3.95 2.37 3.73
N LEU A 32 -5.16 1.88 3.45
CA LEU A 32 -5.38 0.82 2.47
C LEU A 32 -5.01 1.25 1.03
N LEU A 33 -5.36 2.48 0.66
CA LEU A 33 -4.98 3.04 -0.63
C LEU A 33 -3.45 3.18 -0.74
N ALA A 34 -2.81 3.66 0.33
CA ALA A 34 -1.35 3.76 0.41
C ALA A 34 -0.67 2.38 0.32
N ALA A 35 -1.23 1.35 0.95
CA ALA A 35 -0.74 -0.03 0.86
C ALA A 35 -0.82 -0.59 -0.57
N ASN A 36 -1.91 -0.33 -1.30
CA ASN A 36 -2.02 -0.72 -2.72
C ASN A 36 -1.03 0.03 -3.61
N LEU A 37 -0.80 1.32 -3.32
CA LEU A 37 0.17 2.12 -4.05
C LEU A 37 1.60 1.60 -3.81
N LEU A 38 1.91 1.15 -2.59
CA LEU A 38 3.17 0.48 -2.27
C LEU A 38 3.36 -0.79 -3.12
N GLY A 39 2.31 -1.63 -3.20
CA GLY A 39 2.30 -2.83 -4.04
C GLY A 39 2.60 -2.52 -5.52
N SER A 40 1.97 -1.47 -6.06
CA SER A 40 2.21 -1.01 -7.44
C SER A 40 3.66 -0.57 -7.66
N GLY A 41 4.27 0.13 -6.69
CA GLY A 41 5.68 0.49 -6.72
C GLY A 41 6.60 -0.75 -6.76
N ILE A 42 6.31 -1.76 -5.93
CA ILE A 42 7.06 -3.04 -5.93
C ILE A 42 6.94 -3.75 -7.28
N PHE A 43 5.75 -3.77 -7.89
CA PHE A 43 5.55 -4.40 -9.20
C PHE A 43 6.38 -3.73 -10.30
N LEU A 44 6.51 -2.41 -10.27
CA LEU A 44 7.39 -1.67 -11.20
C LEU A 44 8.87 -2.06 -11.04
N VAL A 45 9.33 -2.27 -9.79
CA VAL A 45 10.70 -2.76 -9.54
C VAL A 45 10.90 -4.15 -10.14
N LEU A 46 9.94 -5.07 -9.94
CA LEU A 46 10.01 -6.42 -10.49
C LEU A 46 10.06 -6.42 -12.02
N VAL A 47 9.23 -5.61 -12.68
CA VAL A 47 9.27 -5.44 -14.14
C VAL A 47 10.63 -4.90 -14.59
N ALA A 48 11.18 -3.91 -13.89
CA ALA A 48 12.48 -3.36 -14.21
C ALA A 48 13.61 -4.40 -14.06
N VAL A 49 13.52 -5.31 -13.09
CA VAL A 49 14.47 -6.42 -12.90
C VAL A 49 14.34 -7.46 -14.01
N GLY A 50 13.12 -7.89 -14.33
CA GLY A 50 12.89 -8.93 -15.35
C GLY A 50 13.34 -8.52 -16.76
N ARG A 51 13.40 -7.22 -17.04
CA ARG A 51 13.88 -6.66 -18.32
C ARG A 51 15.39 -6.44 -18.41
N ARG A 52 16.17 -6.81 -17.38
CA ARG A 52 17.64 -6.65 -17.41
C ARG A 52 18.35 -7.70 -18.26
N VAL A 53 17.67 -8.79 -18.56
CA VAL A 53 18.16 -9.92 -19.36
C VAL A 53 17.35 -10.04 -20.66
N GLU A 54 17.98 -10.52 -21.72
CA GLU A 54 17.35 -10.75 -23.02
C GLU A 54 17.51 -12.24 -23.39
N PRO A 55 16.42 -13.01 -23.54
CA PRO A 55 15.02 -12.59 -23.40
C PRO A 55 14.63 -12.26 -21.94
N PRO A 56 13.55 -11.50 -21.72
CA PRO A 56 13.10 -11.13 -20.37
C PRO A 56 12.87 -12.33 -19.47
N ASP A 57 13.25 -12.21 -18.20
CA ASP A 57 13.03 -13.25 -17.19
C ASP A 57 11.53 -13.41 -16.91
N PRO A 58 10.95 -14.62 -17.04
CA PRO A 58 9.54 -14.87 -16.73
C PRO A 58 9.23 -14.85 -15.23
N VAL A 59 10.22 -14.97 -14.34
CA VAL A 59 9.97 -15.07 -12.89
C VAL A 59 9.41 -13.75 -12.33
N PRO A 60 10.01 -12.57 -12.57
CA PRO A 60 9.47 -11.32 -12.05
C PRO A 60 8.07 -10.99 -12.60
N SER A 61 7.75 -11.37 -13.85
CA SER A 61 6.42 -11.13 -14.43
C SER A 61 5.35 -12.03 -13.81
N ALA A 62 5.68 -13.30 -13.54
CA ALA A 62 4.79 -14.19 -12.78
C ALA A 62 4.53 -13.67 -11.36
N LEU A 63 5.57 -13.20 -10.67
CA LEU A 63 5.45 -12.60 -9.33
C LEU A 63 4.55 -11.36 -9.32
N VAL A 64 4.60 -10.53 -10.36
CA VAL A 64 3.70 -9.38 -10.51
C VAL A 64 2.24 -9.82 -10.63
N LEU A 65 1.95 -10.81 -11.48
CA LEU A 65 0.57 -11.30 -11.64
C LEU A 65 0.02 -11.87 -10.33
N THR A 66 0.80 -12.69 -9.61
CA THR A 66 0.42 -13.21 -8.30
C THR A 66 0.22 -12.08 -7.29
N GLY A 67 1.13 -11.10 -7.27
CA GLY A 67 1.05 -9.94 -6.39
C GLY A 67 -0.21 -9.12 -6.61
N ILE A 68 -0.63 -8.91 -7.87
CA ILE A 68 -1.86 -8.19 -8.21
C ILE A 68 -3.08 -8.91 -7.62
N VAL A 69 -3.17 -10.24 -7.79
CA VAL A 69 -4.28 -11.03 -7.23
C VAL A 69 -4.34 -10.92 -5.71
N VAL A 70 -3.18 -11.02 -5.05
CA VAL A 70 -3.08 -10.87 -3.58
C VAL A 70 -3.51 -9.45 -3.16
N SER A 71 -3.04 -8.40 -3.83
CA SER A 71 -3.37 -7.01 -3.51
C SER A 71 -4.87 -6.71 -3.61
N VAL A 72 -5.52 -7.20 -4.67
CA VAL A 72 -6.97 -7.04 -4.85
C VAL A 72 -7.73 -7.80 -3.74
N SER A 73 -7.28 -9.01 -3.41
CA SER A 73 -7.89 -9.83 -2.35
C SER A 73 -7.74 -9.19 -0.97
N THR A 74 -6.55 -8.70 -0.64
CA THR A 74 -6.27 -7.97 0.61
C THR A 74 -7.09 -6.69 0.70
N THR A 75 -7.33 -5.99 -0.42
CA THR A 75 -8.18 -4.80 -0.44
C THR A 75 -9.63 -5.14 -0.11
N GLY A 76 -10.19 -6.16 -0.75
CA GLY A 76 -11.54 -6.64 -0.45
C GLY A 76 -11.66 -7.10 1.01
N PHE A 77 -10.70 -7.89 1.49
CA PHE A 77 -10.64 -8.35 2.87
C PHE A 77 -10.55 -7.19 3.87
N SER A 78 -9.68 -6.22 3.62
CA SER A 78 -9.48 -5.06 4.51
C SER A 78 -10.71 -4.16 4.56
N LEU A 79 -11.41 -3.96 3.43
CA LEU A 79 -12.67 -3.21 3.41
C LEU A 79 -13.78 -3.94 4.15
N LEU A 80 -13.89 -5.26 3.97
CA LEU A 80 -14.84 -6.08 4.73
C LEU A 80 -14.56 -6.01 6.23
N LEU A 81 -13.29 -6.11 6.63
CA LEU A 81 -12.88 -5.99 8.02
C LEU A 81 -13.14 -4.59 8.57
N ALA A 82 -12.83 -3.55 7.82
CA ALA A 82 -13.10 -2.16 8.21
C ALA A 82 -14.61 -1.92 8.38
N ARG A 83 -15.44 -2.48 7.50
CA ARG A 83 -16.91 -2.42 7.63
C ARG A 83 -17.40 -3.15 8.87
N ARG A 84 -16.91 -4.37 9.13
CA ARG A 84 -17.27 -5.15 10.33
C ARG A 84 -16.88 -4.42 11.61
N LEU A 85 -15.67 -3.87 11.63
CA LEU A 85 -15.20 -3.06 12.75
C LEU A 85 -16.08 -1.83 12.97
N HIS A 86 -16.51 -1.16 11.89
CA HIS A 86 -17.40 0.00 11.98
C HIS A 86 -18.79 -0.37 12.51
N GLU A 87 -19.35 -1.51 12.10
CA GLU A 87 -20.63 -2.02 12.60
C GLU A 87 -20.59 -2.36 14.11
N GLU A 88 -19.45 -2.86 14.62
CA GLU A 88 -19.28 -3.24 16.03
C GLU A 88 -18.88 -2.08 16.94
N THR A 89 -18.03 -1.17 16.47
CA THR A 89 -17.45 -0.09 17.30
C THR A 89 -18.04 1.29 17.03
N GLY A 90 -18.83 1.46 15.97
CA GLY A 90 -19.37 2.76 15.54
C GLY A 90 -18.33 3.78 15.09
N LYS A 91 -17.03 3.44 15.12
CA LYS A 91 -15.91 4.34 14.80
C LYS A 91 -15.11 3.78 13.62
N ALA A 92 -14.82 4.62 12.63
CA ALA A 92 -13.95 4.29 11.48
C ALA A 92 -12.49 4.76 11.68
N HIS A 93 -12.15 5.17 12.91
CA HIS A 93 -10.84 5.71 13.31
C HIS A 93 -10.18 4.74 14.29
N LEU A 94 -8.85 4.58 14.19
CA LEU A 94 -8.06 3.96 15.25
C LEU A 94 -8.24 4.80 16.53
N PRO A 95 -8.41 4.21 17.72
CA PRO A 95 -8.41 4.98 18.97
C PRO A 95 -7.11 5.78 19.04
N GLU A 96 -7.24 7.11 19.10
CA GLU A 96 -6.14 7.96 19.55
C GLU A 96 -5.89 7.58 21.01
N ASP A 97 -4.64 7.31 21.35
CA ASP A 97 -4.20 7.24 22.74
C ASP A 97 -4.30 8.68 23.27
N ASP A 98 -5.48 9.03 23.81
CA ASP A 98 -5.65 10.21 24.63
C ASP A 98 -4.71 10.04 25.82
N GLY A 99 -3.50 10.59 25.70
CA GLY A 99 -2.55 10.68 26.79
C GLY A 99 -3.24 11.23 28.04
N PRO A 100 -2.81 10.83 29.25
CA PRO A 100 -3.53 11.12 30.48
C PRO A 100 -3.54 12.63 30.76
N GLY A 101 -4.59 13.33 30.29
CA GLY A 101 -4.66 14.79 30.42
C GLY A 101 -6.01 15.45 30.13
N GLY A 102 -7.07 14.68 29.81
CA GLY A 102 -8.40 15.23 29.48
C GLY A 102 -9.40 15.20 30.63
N GLY A 103 -8.97 15.52 31.86
CA GLY A 103 -9.83 15.59 33.03
C GLY A 103 -10.12 17.04 33.45
N VAL A 104 -11.41 17.37 33.42
CA VAL A 104 -12.15 18.35 34.25
C VAL A 104 -12.26 19.81 33.77
N ALA A 105 -13.54 20.22 33.72
CA ALA A 105 -14.14 21.53 34.07
C ALA A 105 -14.62 22.42 32.91
N GLY A 106 -15.95 22.59 32.83
CA GLY A 106 -16.63 23.64 32.07
C GLY A 106 -18.00 23.21 31.58
#